data_AF-A0A0F9YGC3-F1
#
_entry.id   AF-A0A0F9YGC3-F1
#
_cell.length_a   1.000
_cell.length_b   1.000
_cell.length_c   1.000
_cell.angle_alpha   90.00
_cell.angle_beta   90.00
_cell.angle_gamma   90.00
#
_symmetry.space_group_name_H-M   'P 1'
#
loop_
_entity.id
_entity.type
_entity.pdbx_description
1 polymer ?
#
loop_
_entity_poly.entity_id
_entity_poly.type
_entity_poly.pdbx_seq_one_letter_code
_entity_poly.pdbx_strand_id
1 'polypeptide(L)'
;MKQKGFFNIIFLILAVMLASITTYLILTKKVDAPVNDNPIIQEPTKIGCDFDKDTRINIIDTFIDGWSEFEKKVVQRPVLGSTIWGKPNYYQFIGNNRMFINFEDGHIALASVVQYKCYEDNAMDFSSLEIFNDFPFDEIKWNNLYGQYGDKDYGVYSYTESIFKGGEVIKYNDWTEVPENLFILHPKGY
;
A
#
# COMPACT_ATOMS: atom_id res chain seq x y z
N MET A 1 67.51 16.89 -28.86
CA MET A 1 66.21 16.71 -29.54
C MET A 1 65.14 17.51 -28.80
N LYS A 2 64.34 18.29 -29.53
CA LYS A 2 63.30 19.19 -28.99
C LYS A 2 62.07 18.38 -28.53
N GLN A 3 61.68 18.46 -27.26
CA GLN A 3 60.33 18.12 -26.80
C GLN A 3 59.58 19.41 -26.42
N LYS A 4 59.17 20.18 -27.44
CA LYS A 4 58.36 21.41 -27.27
C LYS A 4 56.85 21.16 -27.44
N GLY A 5 56.42 19.91 -27.57
CA GLY A 5 55.00 19.56 -27.81
C GLY A 5 54.19 19.14 -26.58
N PHE A 6 54.84 18.68 -25.50
CA PHE A 6 54.12 18.04 -24.40
C PHE A 6 53.59 19.03 -23.35
N PHE A 7 54.29 20.16 -23.14
CA PHE A 7 53.89 21.17 -22.16
C PHE A 7 52.61 21.94 -22.53
N ASN A 8 52.33 22.14 -23.83
CA ASN A 8 51.12 22.86 -24.26
C ASN A 8 49.84 22.03 -24.11
N ILE A 9 49.91 20.70 -24.20
CA ILE A 9 48.74 19.82 -24.07
C ILE A 9 48.29 19.75 -22.61
N ILE A 10 49.23 19.68 -21.67
CA ILE A 10 48.92 19.65 -20.23
C ILE A 10 48.28 20.97 -19.79
N PHE A 11 48.78 22.12 -20.28
CA PHE A 11 48.18 23.42 -19.98
C PHE A 11 46.77 23.58 -20.56
N LEU A 12 46.53 23.05 -21.76
CA LEU A 12 45.19 23.08 -22.39
C LEU A 12 44.19 22.23 -21.60
N ILE A 13 44.57 21.03 -21.15
CA ILE A 13 43.72 20.15 -20.35
C ILE A 13 43.42 20.78 -18.98
N LEU A 14 44.42 21.40 -18.32
CA LEU A 14 44.20 22.11 -17.06
C LEU A 14 43.25 23.30 -17.23
N ALA A 15 43.39 24.08 -18.32
CA ALA A 15 42.54 25.22 -18.60
C ALA A 15 41.07 24.80 -18.86
N VAL A 16 40.86 23.70 -19.58
CA VAL A 16 39.51 23.14 -19.82
C VAL A 16 38.89 22.62 -18.52
N MET A 17 39.66 21.93 -17.68
CA MET A 17 39.19 21.45 -16.38
C MET A 17 38.81 22.60 -15.44
N LEU A 18 39.63 23.66 -15.38
CA LEU A 18 39.33 24.87 -14.58
C LEU A 18 38.07 25.60 -15.08
N ALA A 19 37.87 25.71 -16.40
CA ALA A 19 36.67 26.30 -16.97
C ALA A 19 35.41 25.48 -16.70
N SER A 20 35.50 24.14 -16.73
CA SER A 20 34.37 23.28 -16.38
C SER A 20 33.99 23.34 -14.90
N ILE A 21 34.97 23.49 -14.00
CA ILE A 21 34.73 23.59 -12.55
C ILE A 21 34.12 24.96 -12.19
N THR A 22 34.57 26.06 -12.79
CA THR A 22 33.96 27.38 -12.57
C THR A 22 32.54 27.46 -13.13
N THR A 23 32.26 26.83 -14.28
CA THR A 23 30.90 26.79 -14.84
C THR A 23 29.95 25.96 -13.95
N TYR A 24 30.42 24.83 -13.41
CA TYR A 24 29.67 24.03 -12.45
C TYR A 24 29.38 24.80 -11.15
N LEU A 25 30.36 25.52 -10.61
CA LEU A 25 30.18 26.32 -9.39
C LEU A 25 29.26 27.54 -9.57
N ILE A 26 29.21 28.14 -10.77
CA ILE A 26 28.26 29.22 -11.08
C ILE A 26 26.84 28.68 -11.25
N LEU A 27 26.66 27.48 -11.82
CA LEU A 27 25.35 26.82 -11.92
C LEU A 27 24.83 26.29 -10.57
N THR A 28 25.71 25.97 -9.62
CA THR A 28 25.32 25.56 -8.25
C THR A 28 25.23 26.71 -7.26
N LYS A 29 25.42 27.97 -7.69
CA LYS A 29 24.99 29.11 -6.87
C LYS A 29 23.48 29.06 -6.81
N LYS A 30 23.01 28.57 -5.66
CA LYS A 30 21.64 28.69 -5.17
C LYS A 30 21.05 30.01 -5.65
N VAL A 31 19.99 29.90 -6.44
CA VAL A 31 19.03 30.98 -6.61
C VAL A 31 18.53 31.28 -5.20
N ASP A 32 18.97 32.42 -4.65
CA ASP A 32 18.40 32.95 -3.42
C ASP A 32 16.92 33.22 -3.71
N ALA A 33 16.07 32.33 -3.21
CA ALA A 33 14.63 32.59 -3.16
C ALA A 33 14.39 33.80 -2.25
N PRO A 34 13.47 34.71 -2.61
CA PRO A 34 13.17 35.86 -1.76
C PRO A 34 12.75 35.37 -0.38
N VAL A 35 13.40 35.93 0.65
CA VAL A 35 13.10 35.72 2.07
C VAL A 35 11.65 36.09 2.31
N ASN A 36 10.80 35.08 2.52
CA ASN A 36 9.48 35.25 3.11
C ASN A 36 9.62 34.85 4.59
N ASP A 37 9.66 35.84 5.47
CA ASP A 37 9.72 35.69 6.92
C ASP A 37 8.38 35.20 7.49
N ASN A 38 8.00 33.98 7.13
CA ASN A 38 7.05 33.19 7.89
C ASN A 38 7.46 31.72 7.73
N PRO A 39 7.87 31.02 8.81
CA PRO A 39 7.94 29.58 8.77
C PRO A 39 6.50 29.09 8.69
N ILE A 40 5.99 28.91 7.47
CA ILE A 40 4.88 28.00 7.25
C ILE A 40 5.45 26.66 7.68
N ILE A 41 5.09 26.22 8.88
CA ILE A 41 5.21 24.83 9.28
C ILE A 41 4.37 24.10 8.24
N GLN A 42 5.03 23.60 7.19
CA GLN A 42 4.38 22.65 6.30
C GLN A 42 4.14 21.43 7.18
N GLU A 43 2.88 21.25 7.58
CA GLU A 43 2.45 19.98 8.14
C GLU A 43 2.97 18.88 7.21
N PRO A 44 3.52 17.78 7.75
CA PRO A 44 3.97 16.68 6.92
C PRO A 44 2.83 16.31 5.99
N THR A 45 3.06 16.41 4.69
CA THR A 45 2.07 16.02 3.68
C THR A 45 1.63 14.60 4.03
N LYS A 46 0.38 14.43 4.46
CA LYS A 46 -0.18 13.12 4.76
C LYS A 46 -0.29 12.41 3.41
N ILE A 47 0.75 11.67 3.01
CA ILE A 47 0.79 10.91 1.77
C ILE A 47 -0.14 9.71 2.01
N GLY A 48 -1.43 9.83 1.72
CA GLY A 48 -2.40 8.77 1.97
C GLY A 48 -3.84 9.27 1.87
N CYS A 49 -4.79 8.34 1.81
CA CYS A 49 -6.20 8.70 1.94
C CYS A 49 -6.47 9.25 3.35
N ASP A 50 -7.57 9.97 3.54
CA ASP A 50 -8.09 10.08 4.90
C ASP A 50 -8.36 8.67 5.46
N PHE A 51 -8.26 8.51 6.77
CA PHE A 51 -8.28 7.20 7.41
C PHE A 51 -9.28 7.16 8.57
N ASP A 52 -10.28 8.03 8.53
CA ASP A 52 -11.45 7.94 9.39
C ASP A 52 -12.35 6.73 8.99
N LYS A 53 -13.38 6.48 9.80
CA LYS A 53 -14.27 5.33 9.62
C LYS A 53 -15.08 5.40 8.32
N ASP A 54 -15.58 6.58 7.95
CA ASP A 54 -16.43 6.74 6.78
C ASP A 54 -15.60 6.54 5.50
N THR A 55 -14.37 7.04 5.50
CA THR A 55 -13.42 6.79 4.40
C THR A 55 -13.09 5.30 4.26
N ARG A 56 -12.89 4.57 5.37
CA ARG A 56 -12.64 3.11 5.33
C ARG A 56 -13.83 2.35 4.75
N ILE A 57 -15.07 2.71 5.12
CA ILE A 57 -16.29 2.11 4.54
C ILE A 57 -16.37 2.42 3.05
N ASN A 58 -16.14 3.66 2.63
CA ASN A 58 -16.15 4.03 1.22
C ASN A 58 -15.09 3.27 0.40
N ILE A 59 -13.91 3.00 0.97
CA ILE A 59 -12.88 2.17 0.34
C ILE A 59 -13.38 0.73 0.14
N ILE A 60 -14.04 0.14 1.15
CA ILE A 60 -14.62 -1.20 1.06
C ILE A 60 -15.67 -1.25 -0.05
N ASP A 61 -16.63 -0.31 -0.04
CA ASP A 61 -17.72 -0.27 -1.03
C ASP A 61 -17.17 -0.10 -2.46
N THR A 62 -16.22 0.82 -2.65
CA THR A 62 -15.58 1.03 -3.96
C THR A 62 -14.83 -0.22 -4.42
N PHE A 63 -14.18 -0.95 -3.50
CA PHE A 63 -13.52 -2.21 -3.83
C PHE A 63 -14.52 -3.28 -4.26
N ILE A 64 -15.66 -3.38 -3.58
CA ILE A 64 -16.72 -4.35 -3.87
C ILE A 64 -17.31 -4.11 -5.26
N ASP A 65 -17.53 -2.85 -5.63
CA ASP A 65 -18.03 -2.47 -6.95
C ASP A 65 -17.00 -2.82 -8.04
N GLY A 66 -15.71 -2.69 -7.74
CA GLY A 66 -14.60 -3.07 -8.62
C GLY A 66 -14.21 -4.55 -8.59
N TRP A 67 -14.88 -5.40 -7.78
CA TRP A 67 -14.42 -6.77 -7.51
C TRP A 67 -14.28 -7.61 -8.77
N SER A 68 -15.23 -7.53 -9.70
CA SER A 68 -15.24 -8.33 -10.93
C SER A 68 -14.04 -8.05 -11.85
N GLU A 69 -13.48 -6.84 -11.79
CA GLU A 69 -12.25 -6.50 -12.52
C GLU A 69 -11.00 -6.86 -11.72
N PHE A 70 -11.07 -6.80 -10.39
CA PHE A 70 -9.97 -7.22 -9.53
C PHE A 70 -9.75 -8.74 -9.60
N GLU A 71 -10.81 -9.54 -9.49
CA GLU A 71 -10.70 -11.02 -9.44
C GLU A 71 -10.13 -11.61 -10.73
N LYS A 72 -10.33 -10.96 -11.89
CA LYS A 72 -9.70 -11.34 -13.16
C LYS A 72 -8.17 -11.23 -13.15
N LYS A 73 -7.60 -10.39 -12.27
CA LYS A 73 -6.15 -10.20 -12.11
C LYS A 73 -5.53 -11.24 -11.18
N VAL A 74 -6.35 -12.02 -10.47
CA VAL A 74 -5.87 -13.11 -9.61
C VAL A 74 -5.39 -14.27 -10.50
N VAL A 75 -4.11 -14.59 -10.41
CA VAL A 75 -3.47 -15.64 -11.24
C VAL A 75 -4.04 -17.02 -10.93
N GLN A 76 -4.39 -17.26 -9.67
CA GLN A 76 -4.98 -18.51 -9.20
C GLN A 76 -6.43 -18.58 -9.66
N ARG A 77 -6.80 -19.70 -10.30
CA ARG A 77 -8.19 -19.92 -10.71
C ARG A 77 -8.96 -20.65 -9.61
N PRO A 78 -10.25 -20.38 -9.45
CA PRO A 78 -11.13 -21.17 -8.62
C PRO A 78 -11.06 -22.66 -8.97
N VAL A 79 -11.28 -23.51 -7.99
CA VAL A 79 -11.26 -24.97 -8.09
C VAL A 79 -12.69 -25.49 -8.29
N LEU A 80 -12.80 -26.60 -9.04
CA LEU A 80 -14.01 -27.41 -9.23
C LEU A 80 -15.29 -26.59 -9.53
N GLY A 81 -15.40 -26.10 -10.76
CA GLY A 81 -16.68 -25.70 -11.35
C GLY A 81 -17.09 -24.25 -11.13
N SER A 82 -16.44 -23.50 -10.23
CA SER A 82 -16.57 -22.05 -10.24
C SER A 82 -15.68 -21.42 -11.32
N THR A 83 -16.20 -20.43 -12.04
CA THR A 83 -15.43 -19.63 -12.99
C THR A 83 -14.95 -18.31 -12.41
N ILE A 84 -15.43 -17.94 -11.21
CA ILE A 84 -15.20 -16.65 -10.55
C ILE A 84 -14.93 -16.83 -9.05
N TRP A 85 -14.18 -15.92 -8.45
CA TRP A 85 -14.03 -15.82 -7.01
C TRP A 85 -15.23 -15.10 -6.38
N GLY A 86 -15.71 -15.61 -5.25
CA GLY A 86 -16.68 -14.91 -4.42
C GLY A 86 -16.12 -13.59 -3.90
N LYS A 87 -17.00 -12.61 -3.68
CA LYS A 87 -16.62 -11.32 -3.09
C LYS A 87 -16.00 -11.53 -1.70
N PRO A 88 -15.09 -10.65 -1.26
CA PRO A 88 -14.57 -10.71 0.09
C PRO A 88 -15.65 -10.56 1.16
N ASN A 89 -15.44 -11.25 2.28
CA ASN A 89 -16.32 -11.19 3.44
C ASN A 89 -15.68 -10.44 4.62
N TYR A 90 -14.34 -10.36 4.62
CA TYR A 90 -13.50 -9.75 5.64
C TYR A 90 -12.54 -8.77 5.00
N TYR A 91 -12.47 -7.60 5.62
CA TYR A 91 -11.52 -6.54 5.29
C TYR A 91 -10.75 -6.19 6.55
N GLN A 92 -9.43 -6.04 6.45
CA GLN A 92 -8.64 -5.54 7.56
C GLN A 92 -7.65 -4.50 7.06
N PHE A 93 -7.86 -3.25 7.42
CA PHE A 93 -6.88 -2.21 7.18
C PHE A 93 -5.69 -2.43 8.11
N ILE A 94 -4.48 -2.42 7.55
CA ILE A 94 -3.24 -2.74 8.27
C ILE A 94 -2.19 -1.64 8.17
N GLY A 95 -2.45 -0.58 7.41
CA GLY A 95 -1.49 0.49 7.24
C GLY A 95 -1.93 1.53 6.22
N ASN A 96 -1.03 2.47 5.95
CA ASN A 96 -1.26 3.49 4.95
C ASN A 96 -1.52 2.86 3.58
N ASN A 97 -2.75 3.01 3.09
CA ASN A 97 -3.16 2.52 1.78
C ASN A 97 -2.98 0.99 1.61
N ARG A 98 -3.17 0.22 2.69
CA ARG A 98 -3.01 -1.24 2.73
C ARG A 98 -4.16 -1.90 3.48
N MET A 99 -4.73 -2.93 2.86
CA MET A 99 -5.72 -3.79 3.51
C MET A 99 -5.49 -5.25 3.16
N PHE A 100 -5.83 -6.14 4.08
CA PHE A 100 -6.11 -7.53 3.76
C PHE A 100 -7.56 -7.70 3.34
N ILE A 101 -7.76 -8.61 2.38
CA ILE A 101 -9.06 -9.16 2.01
C ILE A 101 -8.99 -10.68 2.07
N ASN A 102 -10.09 -11.34 2.41
CA ASN A 102 -10.27 -12.76 2.14
C ASN A 102 -11.16 -12.94 0.90
N PHE A 103 -11.12 -14.08 0.24
CA PHE A 103 -12.08 -14.44 -0.81
C PHE A 103 -12.06 -15.95 -1.02
N GLU A 104 -13.18 -16.53 -1.43
CA GLU A 104 -13.31 -17.98 -1.58
C GLU A 104 -14.16 -18.36 -2.79
N ASP A 105 -14.08 -19.61 -3.20
CA ASP A 105 -14.91 -20.21 -4.26
C ASP A 105 -15.87 -21.30 -3.75
N GLY A 106 -16.01 -21.42 -2.42
CA GLY A 106 -16.76 -22.49 -1.75
C GLY A 106 -15.97 -23.78 -1.51
N HIS A 107 -14.73 -23.85 -2.01
CA HIS A 107 -13.82 -24.98 -1.79
C HIS A 107 -12.48 -24.55 -1.18
N ILE A 108 -11.96 -23.41 -1.62
CA ILE A 108 -10.70 -22.83 -1.16
C ILE A 108 -10.97 -21.39 -0.72
N ALA A 109 -10.44 -21.05 0.45
CA ALA A 109 -10.38 -19.68 0.93
C ALA A 109 -8.95 -19.15 0.80
N LEU A 110 -8.83 -17.96 0.22
CA LEU A 110 -7.59 -17.24 0.01
C LEU A 110 -7.63 -15.91 0.77
N ALA A 111 -6.45 -15.32 0.92
CA ALA A 111 -6.32 -13.93 1.35
C ALA A 111 -5.37 -13.17 0.42
N SER A 112 -5.50 -11.85 0.36
CA SER A 112 -4.58 -11.00 -0.38
C SER A 112 -4.31 -9.70 0.37
N VAL A 113 -3.06 -9.23 0.31
CA VAL A 113 -2.76 -7.83 0.62
C VAL A 113 -3.07 -7.00 -0.61
N VAL A 114 -3.97 -6.04 -0.44
CA VAL A 114 -4.35 -5.07 -1.45
C VAL A 114 -3.72 -3.72 -1.10
N GLN A 115 -3.01 -3.15 -2.08
CA GLN A 115 -2.68 -1.74 -2.08
C GLN A 115 -3.80 -0.98 -2.80
N TYR A 116 -4.26 0.09 -2.17
CA TYR A 116 -5.16 1.06 -2.79
C TYR A 116 -4.51 2.43 -2.98
N LYS A 117 -5.06 3.26 -3.85
CA LYS A 117 -4.67 4.66 -4.03
C LYS A 117 -5.93 5.51 -4.14
N CYS A 118 -5.98 6.62 -3.42
CA CYS A 118 -7.04 7.61 -3.59
C CYS A 118 -6.57 8.73 -4.51
N TYR A 119 -7.45 9.16 -5.41
CA TYR A 119 -7.26 10.30 -6.29
C TYR A 119 -8.19 11.46 -5.87
N GLU A 120 -7.95 12.67 -6.40
CA GLU A 120 -8.65 13.90 -5.99
C GLU A 120 -10.18 13.87 -6.26
N ASP A 121 -10.64 12.99 -7.16
CA ASP A 121 -12.04 12.80 -7.54
C ASP A 121 -12.75 11.66 -6.78
N ASN A 122 -12.15 11.19 -5.67
CA ASN A 122 -12.54 9.98 -4.95
C ASN A 122 -12.43 8.69 -5.77
N ALA A 123 -11.82 8.72 -6.96
CA ALA A 123 -11.49 7.49 -7.64
C ALA A 123 -10.48 6.70 -6.81
N MET A 124 -10.59 5.37 -6.88
CA MET A 124 -9.65 4.46 -6.25
C MET A 124 -9.16 3.43 -7.24
N ASP A 125 -7.86 3.14 -7.18
CA ASP A 125 -7.26 2.01 -7.88
C ASP A 125 -6.76 0.99 -6.87
N PHE A 126 -6.90 -0.28 -7.22
CA PHE A 126 -6.62 -1.42 -6.36
C PHE A 126 -5.71 -2.43 -7.06
N SER A 127 -4.68 -2.85 -6.34
CA SER A 127 -3.70 -3.82 -6.81
C SER A 127 -3.40 -4.85 -5.74
N SER A 128 -3.35 -6.12 -6.14
CA SER A 128 -2.87 -7.20 -5.27
C SER A 128 -1.35 -7.12 -5.18
N LEU A 129 -0.82 -7.09 -3.96
CA LEU A 129 0.62 -7.20 -3.72
C LEU A 129 1.05 -8.66 -3.58
N GLU A 130 0.25 -9.45 -2.89
CA GLU A 130 0.49 -10.87 -2.67
C GLU A 130 -0.82 -11.61 -2.38
N ILE A 131 -0.87 -12.90 -2.72
CA ILE A 131 -2.00 -13.80 -2.50
C ILE A 131 -1.52 -15.02 -1.72
N PHE A 132 -2.28 -15.39 -0.69
CA PHE A 132 -1.97 -16.45 0.25
C PHE A 132 -3.05 -17.53 0.20
N ASN A 133 -2.63 -18.79 0.17
CA ASN A 133 -3.49 -19.96 0.05
C ASN A 133 -3.70 -20.75 1.34
N ASP A 134 -3.15 -20.25 2.44
CA ASP A 134 -3.19 -20.81 3.78
C ASP A 134 -3.96 -19.89 4.74
N PHE A 135 -5.02 -19.26 4.23
CA PHE A 135 -5.98 -18.54 5.04
C PHE A 135 -6.95 -19.52 5.72
N PRO A 136 -7.36 -19.29 6.98
CA PRO A 136 -6.91 -18.23 7.90
C PRO A 136 -5.50 -18.47 8.44
N PHE A 137 -4.79 -17.38 8.79
CA PHE A 137 -3.41 -17.44 9.25
C PHE A 137 -3.30 -17.85 10.72
N ASP A 138 -2.16 -18.42 11.12
CA ASP A 138 -1.79 -18.42 12.53
C ASP A 138 -1.25 -17.04 12.96
N GLU A 139 -1.15 -16.82 14.29
CA GLU A 139 -0.68 -15.55 14.84
C GLU A 139 0.74 -15.19 14.41
N ILE A 140 1.64 -16.18 14.26
CA ILE A 140 3.03 -15.93 13.88
C ILE A 140 3.08 -15.41 12.45
N LYS A 141 2.37 -16.07 11.54
CA LYS A 141 2.26 -15.66 10.15
C LYS A 141 1.61 -14.30 10.03
N TRP A 142 0.49 -14.05 10.71
CA TRP A 142 -0.16 -12.74 10.68
C TRP A 142 0.77 -11.62 11.15
N ASN A 143 1.48 -11.81 12.26
CA ASN A 143 2.43 -10.82 12.78
C ASN A 143 3.58 -10.54 11.80
N ASN A 144 4.10 -11.57 11.13
CA ASN A 144 5.14 -11.39 10.11
C ASN A 144 4.61 -10.59 8.92
N LEU A 145 3.40 -10.90 8.45
CA LEU A 145 2.80 -10.17 7.35
C LEU A 145 2.46 -8.72 7.72
N TYR A 146 1.96 -8.48 8.95
CA TYR A 146 1.76 -7.13 9.47
C TYR A 146 3.08 -6.36 9.56
N GLY A 147 4.17 -7.00 9.99
CA GLY A 147 5.50 -6.38 9.98
C GLY A 147 6.03 -6.06 8.58
N GLN A 148 5.64 -6.84 7.56
CA GLN A 148 6.07 -6.65 6.18
C GLN A 148 5.22 -5.63 5.41
N TYR A 149 3.90 -5.63 5.60
CA TYR A 149 2.94 -4.89 4.79
C TYR A 149 2.19 -3.80 5.55
N GLY A 150 2.18 -3.88 6.87
CA GLY A 150 1.48 -2.92 7.71
C GLY A 150 2.28 -1.64 7.94
N ASP A 151 1.62 -0.69 8.59
CA ASP A 151 2.22 0.57 9.03
C ASP A 151 1.87 0.79 10.50
N LYS A 152 2.91 0.77 11.35
CA LYS A 152 2.77 0.92 12.81
C LYS A 152 2.21 2.28 13.24
N ASP A 153 2.27 3.28 12.36
CA ASP A 153 1.75 4.62 12.63
C ASP A 153 0.23 4.69 12.35
N TYR A 154 -0.37 3.58 11.91
CA TYR A 154 -1.78 3.43 11.60
C TYR A 154 -2.41 2.31 12.44
N GLY A 155 -3.68 2.50 12.81
CA GLY A 155 -4.45 1.47 13.50
C GLY A 155 -4.80 0.29 12.59
N VAL A 156 -5.01 -0.88 13.20
CA VAL A 156 -5.59 -2.05 12.53
C VAL A 156 -7.09 -2.05 12.73
N TYR A 157 -7.85 -2.13 11.64
CA TYR A 157 -9.32 -2.05 11.67
C TYR A 157 -9.93 -3.17 10.84
N SER A 158 -10.72 -4.03 11.47
CA SER A 158 -11.38 -5.16 10.82
C SER A 158 -12.86 -4.88 10.58
N TYR A 159 -13.34 -5.25 9.39
CA TYR A 159 -14.73 -5.07 8.98
C TYR A 159 -15.32 -6.37 8.44
N THR A 160 -16.58 -6.62 8.79
CA THR A 160 -17.38 -7.72 8.24
C THR A 160 -18.87 -7.44 8.34
N GLU A 161 -19.66 -8.15 7.53
CA GLU A 161 -21.12 -8.24 7.65
C GLU A 161 -21.57 -9.44 8.50
N SER A 162 -20.68 -10.36 8.87
CA SER A 162 -21.01 -11.43 9.81
C SER A 162 -19.81 -12.03 10.53
N ILE A 163 -20.02 -12.47 11.77
CA ILE A 163 -18.99 -13.16 12.57
C ILE A 163 -19.59 -14.39 13.25
N PHE A 164 -18.79 -15.46 13.36
CA PHE A 164 -19.13 -16.63 14.16
C PHE A 164 -18.58 -16.46 15.57
N LYS A 165 -19.46 -16.37 16.57
CA LYS A 165 -19.11 -16.09 17.96
C LYS A 165 -20.02 -16.88 18.90
N GLY A 166 -19.46 -17.53 19.92
CA GLY A 166 -20.24 -18.31 20.88
C GLY A 166 -21.06 -19.47 20.30
N GLY A 167 -20.72 -19.97 19.10
CA GLY A 167 -21.48 -21.03 18.42
C GLY A 167 -22.60 -20.52 17.49
N GLU A 168 -22.77 -19.20 17.37
CA GLU A 168 -23.81 -18.58 16.55
C GLU A 168 -23.20 -17.66 15.48
N VAL A 169 -23.93 -17.50 14.37
CA VAL A 169 -23.59 -16.50 13.33
C VAL A 169 -24.31 -15.20 13.67
N ILE A 170 -23.55 -14.19 14.05
CA ILE A 170 -24.03 -12.81 14.22
C ILE A 170 -23.94 -12.13 12.87
N LYS A 171 -25.05 -11.58 12.37
CA LYS A 171 -25.11 -10.82 11.11
C LYS A 171 -25.30 -9.34 11.42
N TYR A 172 -24.64 -8.51 10.62
CA TYR A 172 -24.78 -7.07 10.62
C TYR A 172 -25.52 -6.62 9.36
N ASN A 173 -26.21 -5.50 9.43
CA ASN A 173 -26.92 -4.95 8.26
C ASN A 173 -25.99 -4.24 7.28
N ASP A 174 -24.84 -3.77 7.77
CA ASP A 174 -23.84 -3.00 7.05
C ASP A 174 -22.42 -3.43 7.48
N TRP A 175 -21.39 -2.98 6.75
CA TRP A 175 -19.98 -3.17 7.13
C TRP A 175 -19.71 -2.66 8.54
N THR A 176 -19.48 -3.61 9.45
CA THR A 176 -19.32 -3.31 10.86
C THR A 176 -17.87 -3.49 11.27
N GLU A 177 -17.31 -2.45 11.89
CA GLU A 177 -15.99 -2.53 12.52
C GLU A 177 -16.06 -3.45 13.73
N VAL A 178 -15.19 -4.45 13.77
CA VAL A 178 -15.12 -5.44 14.84
C VAL A 178 -13.72 -5.44 15.49
N PRO A 179 -13.62 -5.63 16.81
CA PRO A 179 -12.33 -5.70 17.48
C PRO A 179 -11.55 -7.00 17.19
N GLU A 180 -12.23 -8.04 16.70
CA GLU A 180 -11.62 -9.32 16.37
C GLU A 180 -10.71 -9.24 15.14
N ASN A 181 -9.57 -9.94 15.18
CA ASN A 181 -8.73 -10.12 14.00
C ASN A 181 -9.29 -11.26 13.14
N LEU A 182 -10.01 -10.87 12.09
CA LEU A 182 -10.68 -11.77 11.15
C LEU A 182 -9.74 -12.60 10.27
N PHE A 183 -8.44 -12.30 10.26
CA PHE A 183 -7.43 -12.98 9.44
C PHE A 183 -6.63 -14.05 10.19
N ILE A 184 -6.86 -14.18 11.49
CA ILE A 184 -6.24 -15.20 12.33
C ILE A 184 -7.25 -16.31 12.61
N LEU A 185 -6.80 -17.56 12.55
CA LEU A 185 -7.57 -18.70 13.02
C LEU A 185 -7.72 -18.61 14.54
N HIS A 186 -8.95 -18.49 15.04
CA HIS A 186 -9.24 -18.64 16.47
C HIS A 186 -9.67 -20.08 16.73
N PRO A 187 -8.80 -20.94 17.29
CA PRO A 187 -9.15 -22.31 17.60
C PRO A 187 -10.18 -22.32 18.73
N LYS A 188 -11.46 -22.45 18.33
CA LYS A 188 -12.70 -22.39 19.12
C LYS A 188 -13.20 -20.96 19.30
N GLY A 189 -14.46 -20.78 18.92
CA GLY A 189 -15.15 -19.49 18.87
C GLY A 189 -14.91 -18.64 20.11
N TYR A 190 -14.75 -17.34 19.86
CA TYR A 190 -14.81 -16.30 20.87
C TYR A 190 -16.04 -16.42 21.77
#